data_AF-A0A842SJ37-F1
#
_entry.id   AF-A0A842SJ37-F1
#
_cell.length_a   1.000
_cell.length_b   1.000
_cell.length_c   1.000
_cell.angle_alpha   90.00
_cell.angle_beta   90.00
_cell.angle_gamma   90.00
#
_symmetry.space_group_name_H-M   'P 1'
#
loop_
_entity.id
_entity.type
_entity.pdbx_description
1 polymer ?
#
loop_
_entity_poly.entity_id
_entity_poly.type
_entity_poly.pdbx_seq_one_letter_code
_entity_poly.pdbx_strand_id
1 'polypeptide(L)'
;MSSAEKAAETITELENYDLRILNSIEIGMIQHEMVPFEEVLKYSRLNETELEWRLRKLNELELVYRQSEPYLGFMMNYTAYDLLALNALVKSENLEALGPSIGLGKEADVYQAITPENKVVAVKFHRLGRTSFRDTRRKREYIADRKHMSWLYQSRLAAENEYEALKIVHEGGVASPEPYSQNRHCIVMQIIEGIQLSEVIELDYPNDYLLDILENARKALKTGIIHSDLSEYNILITEEGKIWLIDWPQYIRLDHPNSGEILERDIGNIVYFFQRKHMVETTFDEAWELVVEGTILESS
;
A
#
# COMPACT_ATOMS: atom_id res chain seq x y z
N MET A 1 2.59 19.20 -6.18
CA MET A 1 2.43 17.96 -6.95
C MET A 1 3.02 16.82 -6.16
N SER A 2 2.23 15.77 -5.96
CA SER A 2 2.68 14.53 -5.33
C SER A 2 3.64 13.77 -6.24
N SER A 3 4.29 12.73 -5.70
CA SER A 3 5.14 11.84 -6.49
C SER A 3 4.35 11.11 -7.60
N ALA A 4 3.13 10.67 -7.30
CA ALA A 4 2.29 9.92 -8.23
C ALA A 4 1.75 10.82 -9.36
N GLU A 5 1.34 12.05 -9.02
CA GLU A 5 0.90 13.05 -10.02
C GLU A 5 2.05 13.38 -10.98
N LYS A 6 3.24 13.67 -10.44
CA LYS A 6 4.43 13.94 -11.26
C LYS A 6 4.77 12.74 -12.15
N ALA A 7 4.67 11.52 -11.63
CA ALA A 7 4.92 10.31 -12.39
C ALA A 7 3.94 10.13 -13.55
N ALA A 8 2.64 10.37 -13.32
CA ALA A 8 1.59 10.28 -14.33
C ALA A 8 1.74 11.33 -15.45
N GLU A 9 2.23 12.53 -15.13
CA GLU A 9 2.57 13.53 -16.16
C GLU A 9 3.84 13.15 -16.93
N THR A 10 4.90 12.82 -16.19
CA THR A 10 6.26 12.59 -16.76
C THR A 10 6.32 11.34 -17.63
N ILE A 11 5.48 10.32 -17.37
CA ILE A 11 5.48 9.06 -18.15
C ILE A 11 5.31 9.30 -19.66
N THR A 12 4.57 10.35 -20.04
CA THR A 12 4.30 10.70 -21.44
C THR A 12 5.52 11.27 -22.17
N GLU A 13 6.53 11.72 -21.43
CA GLU A 13 7.78 12.28 -21.96
C GLU A 13 8.90 11.21 -22.11
N LEU A 14 8.67 9.99 -21.64
CA LEU A 14 9.66 8.93 -21.61
C LEU A 14 9.52 7.96 -22.78
N GLU A 15 10.66 7.55 -23.33
CA GLU A 15 10.74 6.48 -24.32
C GLU A 15 11.00 5.12 -23.66
N ASN A 16 10.81 4.03 -24.42
CA ASN A 16 11.07 2.67 -23.93
C ASN A 16 12.51 2.48 -23.42
N TYR A 17 13.48 3.19 -23.99
CA TYR A 17 14.87 3.14 -23.52
C TYR A 17 15.07 3.86 -22.17
N ASP A 18 14.34 4.95 -21.91
CA ASP A 18 14.36 5.63 -20.61
C ASP A 18 13.79 4.70 -19.53
N LEU A 19 12.65 4.07 -19.81
CA LEU A 19 12.05 3.07 -18.92
C LEU A 19 12.98 1.88 -18.68
N ARG A 20 13.72 1.45 -19.70
CA ARG A 20 14.69 0.36 -19.57
C ARG A 20 15.85 0.71 -18.63
N ILE A 21 16.32 1.96 -18.67
CA ILE A 21 17.36 2.46 -17.74
C ILE A 21 16.80 2.48 -16.33
N LEU A 22 15.58 2.97 -16.11
CA LEU A 22 14.94 2.96 -14.79
C LEU A 22 14.79 1.54 -14.22
N ASN A 23 14.34 0.57 -15.04
CA ASN A 23 14.31 -0.84 -14.64
C ASN A 23 15.71 -1.40 -14.34
N SER A 24 16.74 -0.98 -15.08
CA SER A 24 18.13 -1.39 -14.85
C SER A 24 18.65 -0.89 -13.50
N ILE A 25 18.30 0.35 -13.14
CA ILE A 25 18.61 0.92 -11.82
C ILE A 25 17.83 0.17 -10.74
N GLU A 26 16.54 -0.09 -10.91
CA GLU A 26 15.73 -0.85 -9.95
C GLU A 26 16.35 -2.24 -9.66
N ILE A 27 16.80 -2.97 -10.69
CA ILE A 27 17.48 -4.26 -10.54
C ILE A 27 18.82 -4.08 -9.79
N GLY A 28 19.62 -3.10 -10.17
CA GLY A 28 20.90 -2.82 -9.51
C GLY A 28 20.73 -2.44 -8.03
N MET A 29 19.61 -1.81 -7.67
CA MET A 29 19.30 -1.40 -6.29
C MET A 29 19.08 -2.57 -5.32
N ILE A 30 18.98 -3.81 -5.83
CA ILE A 30 18.96 -5.02 -5.00
C ILE A 30 20.32 -5.21 -4.30
N GLN A 31 21.42 -4.85 -4.98
CA GLN A 31 22.79 -5.09 -4.51
C GLN A 31 23.53 -3.80 -4.11
N HIS A 32 23.05 -2.66 -4.58
CA HIS A 32 23.73 -1.37 -4.41
C HIS A 32 22.77 -0.31 -3.90
N GLU A 33 23.20 0.49 -2.91
CA GLU A 33 22.46 1.69 -2.55
C GLU A 33 22.50 2.72 -3.69
N MET A 34 23.70 2.98 -4.23
CA MET A 34 23.91 3.75 -5.46
C MET A 34 24.41 2.81 -6.55
N VAL A 35 23.62 2.58 -7.59
CA VAL A 35 23.95 1.64 -8.68
C VAL A 35 25.08 2.22 -9.54
N PRO A 36 26.25 1.55 -9.65
CA PRO A 36 27.35 2.04 -10.48
C PRO A 36 26.96 2.16 -11.95
N PHE A 37 27.54 3.14 -12.66
CA PHE A 37 27.30 3.34 -14.09
C PHE A 37 27.48 2.06 -14.93
N GLU A 38 28.54 1.29 -14.66
CA GLU A 38 28.84 0.03 -15.36
C GLU A 38 27.74 -1.03 -15.19
N GLU A 39 27.11 -1.10 -14.03
CA GLU A 39 25.98 -2.02 -13.80
C GLU A 39 24.74 -1.55 -14.57
N VAL A 40 24.45 -0.25 -14.59
CA VAL A 40 23.36 0.30 -15.42
C VAL A 40 23.62 0.05 -16.90
N LEU A 41 24.86 0.20 -17.38
CA LEU A 41 25.27 -0.09 -18.76
C LEU A 41 25.04 -1.56 -19.12
N LYS A 42 25.48 -2.46 -18.25
CA LYS A 42 25.31 -3.91 -18.40
C LYS A 42 23.85 -4.34 -18.47
N TYR A 43 23.00 -3.86 -17.57
CA TYR A 43 21.58 -4.23 -17.54
C TYR A 43 20.78 -3.59 -18.68
N SER A 44 21.06 -2.32 -18.99
CA SER A 44 20.36 -1.60 -20.06
C SER A 44 20.73 -2.08 -21.46
N ARG A 45 21.92 -2.68 -21.63
CA ARG A 45 22.49 -3.08 -22.94
C ARG A 45 22.47 -1.94 -23.96
N LEU A 46 22.66 -0.71 -23.49
CA LEU A 46 22.85 0.46 -24.32
C LEU A 46 24.34 0.69 -24.57
N ASN A 47 24.67 1.59 -25.51
CA ASN A 47 26.02 2.12 -25.60
C ASN A 47 26.21 3.23 -24.56
N GLU A 48 27.47 3.51 -24.22
CA GLU A 48 27.85 4.45 -23.18
C GLU A 48 27.34 5.89 -23.44
N THR A 49 27.47 6.38 -24.67
CA THR A 49 27.06 7.74 -25.04
C THR A 49 25.55 7.94 -24.90
N GLU A 50 24.77 6.99 -25.40
CA GLU A 50 23.31 7.01 -25.28
C GLU A 50 22.85 6.91 -23.82
N LEU A 51 23.47 6.03 -23.05
CA LEU A 51 23.16 5.86 -21.63
C LEU A 51 23.45 7.16 -20.86
N GLU A 52 24.59 7.79 -21.09
CA GLU A 52 24.95 9.03 -20.41
C GLU A 52 23.96 10.16 -20.73
N TRP A 53 23.58 10.31 -22.00
CA TRP A 53 22.60 11.31 -22.43
C TRP A 53 21.24 11.08 -21.76
N ARG A 54 20.73 9.83 -21.75
CA ARG A 54 19.45 9.50 -21.11
C ARG A 54 19.49 9.62 -19.59
N LEU A 55 20.59 9.27 -18.94
CA LEU A 55 20.74 9.46 -17.49
C LEU A 55 20.74 10.95 -17.11
N ARG A 56 21.30 11.83 -17.96
CA ARG A 56 21.17 13.28 -17.78
C ARG A 56 19.71 13.71 -17.89
N LYS A 57 18.99 13.29 -18.94
CA LYS A 57 17.54 13.54 -19.11
C LYS A 57 16.74 13.08 -17.88
N LEU A 58 16.95 11.84 -17.42
CA LEU A 58 16.25 11.28 -16.25
C LEU A 58 16.58 12.05 -14.95
N ASN A 59 17.80 12.56 -14.81
CA ASN A 59 18.20 13.38 -13.67
C ASN A 59 17.57 14.79 -13.74
N GLU A 60 17.47 15.38 -14.93
CA GLU A 60 16.79 16.67 -15.17
C GLU A 60 15.28 16.60 -14.87
N LEU A 61 14.65 15.46 -15.20
CA LEU A 61 13.26 15.17 -14.80
C LEU A 61 13.10 14.85 -13.30
N GLU A 62 14.22 14.85 -12.55
CA GLU A 62 14.31 14.47 -11.14
C GLU A 62 13.72 13.08 -10.87
N LEU A 63 13.97 12.10 -11.75
CA LEU A 63 13.56 10.70 -11.56
C LEU A 63 14.67 9.86 -10.90
N VAL A 64 15.93 10.23 -11.16
CA VAL A 64 17.10 9.56 -10.61
C VAL A 64 17.99 10.57 -9.88
N TYR A 65 18.56 10.13 -8.76
CA TYR A 65 19.65 10.82 -8.09
C TYR A 65 20.98 10.37 -8.69
N ARG A 66 21.80 11.34 -9.08
CA ARG A 66 23.18 11.13 -9.53
C ARG A 66 24.17 11.54 -8.45
N GLN A 67 25.17 10.70 -8.21
CA GLN A 67 26.29 10.98 -7.32
C GLN A 67 27.60 10.69 -8.06
N SER A 68 28.62 11.53 -7.87
CA SER A 68 29.91 11.41 -8.54
C SER A 68 31.01 10.78 -7.67
N GLU A 69 30.89 10.86 -6.36
CA GLU A 69 31.89 10.41 -5.38
C GLU A 69 31.27 9.39 -4.41
N PRO A 70 31.94 8.30 -4.02
CA PRO A 70 33.31 7.90 -4.42
C PRO A 70 33.37 7.29 -5.84
N TYR A 71 32.22 7.11 -6.49
CA TYR A 71 32.10 6.69 -7.88
C TYR A 71 30.82 7.25 -8.49
N LEU A 72 30.72 7.20 -9.83
CA LEU A 72 29.51 7.58 -10.55
C LEU A 72 28.41 6.54 -10.31
N GLY A 73 27.41 6.93 -9.52
CA GLY A 73 26.31 6.06 -9.11
C GLY A 73 24.94 6.71 -9.26
N PHE A 74 23.92 5.86 -9.37
CA PHE A 74 22.53 6.27 -9.61
C PHE A 74 21.56 5.56 -8.67
N MET A 75 20.57 6.28 -8.17
CA MET A 75 19.49 5.72 -7.35
C MET A 75 18.16 6.29 -7.84
N MET A 76 17.13 5.45 -7.96
CA MET A 76 15.80 5.93 -8.30
C MET A 76 15.09 6.52 -7.09
N ASN A 77 14.23 7.52 -7.31
CA ASN A 77 13.36 8.04 -6.27
C ASN A 77 11.92 7.49 -6.37
N TYR A 78 11.04 7.93 -5.48
CA TYR A 78 9.64 7.52 -5.48
C TYR A 78 8.89 7.90 -6.77
N THR A 79 9.20 9.03 -7.41
CA THR A 79 8.55 9.44 -8.67
C THR A 79 8.89 8.46 -9.79
N ALA A 80 10.15 8.06 -9.91
CA ALA A 80 10.54 7.03 -10.87
C ALA A 80 9.89 5.67 -10.55
N TYR A 81 9.73 5.34 -9.26
CA TYR A 81 9.14 4.06 -8.85
C TYR A 81 7.64 4.02 -9.14
N ASP A 82 6.93 5.12 -8.85
CA ASP A 82 5.53 5.34 -9.24
C ASP A 82 5.36 5.22 -10.75
N LEU A 83 6.26 5.85 -11.51
CA LEU A 83 6.22 5.84 -12.96
C LEU A 83 6.36 4.43 -13.52
N LEU A 84 7.32 3.64 -13.01
CA LEU A 84 7.48 2.25 -13.43
C LEU A 84 6.26 1.39 -13.09
N ALA A 85 5.65 1.61 -11.93
CA ALA A 85 4.45 0.90 -11.51
C ALA A 85 3.25 1.26 -12.40
N LEU A 86 2.99 2.56 -12.61
CA LEU A 86 1.95 3.06 -13.50
C LEU A 86 2.14 2.56 -14.93
N ASN A 87 3.35 2.64 -15.48
CA ASN A 87 3.66 2.12 -16.81
C ASN A 87 3.34 0.63 -16.94
N ALA A 88 3.64 -0.19 -15.91
CA ALA A 88 3.33 -1.61 -15.92
C ALA A 88 1.81 -1.88 -15.85
N LEU A 89 1.09 -1.11 -15.04
CA LEU A 89 -0.37 -1.21 -14.92
C LEU A 89 -1.09 -0.79 -16.21
N VAL A 90 -0.60 0.26 -16.89
CA VAL A 90 -1.12 0.68 -18.21
C VAL A 90 -0.84 -0.38 -19.28
N LYS A 91 0.40 -0.89 -19.35
CA LYS A 91 0.76 -1.93 -20.33
C LYS A 91 0.02 -3.26 -20.13
N SER A 92 -0.52 -3.49 -18.94
CA SER A 92 -1.32 -4.67 -18.62
C SER A 92 -2.83 -4.40 -18.64
N GLU A 93 -3.26 -3.26 -19.21
CA GLU A 93 -4.66 -2.87 -19.36
C GLU A 93 -5.43 -2.74 -18.03
N ASN A 94 -4.73 -2.59 -16.91
CA ASN A 94 -5.34 -2.41 -15.59
C ASN A 94 -5.66 -0.94 -15.27
N LEU A 95 -5.03 0.00 -15.98
CA LEU A 95 -5.24 1.45 -15.81
C LEU A 95 -5.12 2.15 -17.17
N GLU A 96 -5.88 3.21 -17.35
CA GLU A 96 -5.78 4.12 -18.50
C GLU A 96 -5.38 5.54 -18.07
N ALA A 97 -6.01 6.06 -17.01
CA ALA A 97 -5.68 7.39 -16.49
C ALA A 97 -5.77 7.47 -14.95
N LEU A 98 -4.88 8.27 -14.36
CA LEU A 98 -4.88 8.62 -12.95
C LEU A 98 -5.73 9.88 -12.74
N GLY A 99 -6.65 9.81 -11.78
CA GLY A 99 -7.54 10.90 -11.38
C GLY A 99 -7.06 11.63 -10.12
N PRO A 100 -7.96 12.36 -9.44
CA PRO A 100 -7.61 13.11 -8.23
C PRO A 100 -7.22 12.19 -7.06
N SER A 101 -6.48 12.75 -6.11
CA SER A 101 -6.21 12.08 -4.83
C SER A 101 -7.50 11.97 -4.01
N ILE A 102 -7.70 10.78 -3.42
CA ILE A 102 -8.78 10.49 -2.48
C ILE A 102 -8.26 10.64 -1.04
N GLY A 103 -7.03 10.20 -0.79
CA GLY A 103 -6.41 10.29 0.53
C GLY A 103 -4.89 10.31 0.47
N LEU A 104 -4.26 11.22 1.21
CA LEU A 104 -2.79 11.32 1.32
C LEU A 104 -2.38 11.05 2.77
N GLY A 105 -1.92 9.84 3.04
CA GLY A 105 -1.58 9.36 4.37
C GLY A 105 -0.09 9.46 4.70
N LYS A 106 0.31 8.98 5.88
CA LYS A 106 1.73 8.86 6.24
C LYS A 106 2.40 7.70 5.52
N GLU A 107 1.65 6.62 5.28
CA GLU A 107 2.19 5.33 4.82
C GLU A 107 1.62 4.88 3.49
N ALA A 108 0.58 5.57 2.98
CA ALA A 108 0.05 5.34 1.65
C ALA A 108 -0.53 6.63 1.05
N ASP A 109 -0.63 6.67 -0.28
CA ASP A 109 -1.48 7.61 -1.00
C ASP A 109 -2.51 6.84 -1.81
N VAL A 110 -3.74 7.31 -1.86
CA VAL A 110 -4.82 6.70 -2.64
C VAL A 110 -5.35 7.72 -3.65
N TYR A 111 -5.46 7.29 -4.90
CA TYR A 111 -5.98 8.09 -6.01
C TYR A 111 -7.16 7.38 -6.66
N GLN A 112 -8.07 8.17 -7.18
CA GLN A 112 -9.04 7.67 -8.16
C GLN A 112 -8.30 7.39 -9.47
N ALA A 113 -8.76 6.41 -10.24
CA ALA A 113 -8.29 6.15 -11.59
C ALA A 113 -9.40 5.52 -12.44
N ILE A 114 -9.15 5.39 -13.74
CA ILE A 114 -10.04 4.70 -14.67
C ILE A 114 -9.29 3.57 -15.39
N THR A 115 -9.99 2.47 -15.65
CA THR A 115 -9.50 1.38 -16.52
C THR A 115 -9.88 1.66 -17.99
N PRO A 116 -9.29 0.94 -18.97
CA PRO A 116 -9.67 1.05 -20.39
C PRO A 116 -11.17 0.83 -20.67
N GLU A 117 -11.87 0.11 -19.80
CA GLU A 117 -13.32 -0.13 -19.87
C GLU A 117 -14.15 1.00 -19.24
N ASN A 118 -13.53 2.14 -18.89
CA ASN A 118 -14.14 3.25 -18.16
C ASN A 118 -14.67 2.88 -16.76
N LYS A 119 -14.15 1.82 -16.14
CA LYS A 119 -14.46 1.50 -14.74
C LYS A 119 -13.65 2.41 -13.82
N VAL A 120 -14.33 3.06 -12.88
CA VAL A 120 -13.67 3.84 -11.82
C VAL A 120 -13.09 2.89 -10.77
N VAL A 121 -11.82 3.08 -10.45
CA VAL A 121 -11.06 2.25 -9.48
C VAL A 121 -10.24 3.14 -8.55
N ALA A 122 -9.72 2.55 -7.47
CA ALA A 122 -8.75 3.17 -6.59
C ALA A 122 -7.35 2.62 -6.87
N VAL A 123 -6.34 3.49 -6.83
CA VAL A 123 -4.92 3.12 -6.90
C VAL A 123 -4.23 3.56 -5.61
N LYS A 124 -3.80 2.57 -4.81
CA LYS A 124 -3.08 2.79 -3.56
C LYS A 124 -1.58 2.61 -3.78
N PHE A 125 -0.81 3.66 -3.49
CA PHE A 125 0.65 3.68 -3.48
C PHE A 125 1.14 3.55 -2.05
N HIS A 126 1.94 2.53 -1.74
CA HIS A 126 2.57 2.36 -0.43
C HIS A 126 3.82 3.24 -0.30
N ARG A 127 4.01 3.84 0.88
CA ARG A 127 4.94 4.95 1.14
C ARG A 127 5.71 4.77 2.44
N LEU A 128 6.30 3.60 2.66
CA LEU A 128 7.08 3.35 3.86
C LEU A 128 8.30 4.31 3.94
N GLY A 129 8.58 4.81 5.13
CA GLY A 129 9.71 5.71 5.38
C GLY A 129 9.51 7.18 5.00
N ARG A 130 8.31 7.59 4.55
CA ARG A 130 7.99 8.99 4.17
C ARG A 130 8.35 10.02 5.25
N THR A 131 8.06 9.73 6.52
CA THR A 131 8.40 10.59 7.68
C THR A 131 9.92 10.64 7.89
N SER A 132 10.59 9.49 7.84
CA SER A 132 12.04 9.41 7.93
C SER A 132 12.74 10.18 6.81
N PHE A 133 12.20 10.24 5.59
CA PHE A 133 12.74 11.06 4.50
C PHE A 133 12.62 12.57 4.73
N ARG A 134 11.51 13.05 5.33
CA ARG A 134 11.36 14.48 5.67
C ARG A 134 12.39 14.92 6.71
N ASP A 135 12.66 14.08 7.71
CA ASP A 135 13.64 14.38 8.76
C ASP A 135 15.09 14.10 8.34
N THR A 136 15.36 13.06 7.56
CA THR A 136 16.71 12.78 7.04
C THR A 136 17.16 13.79 5.99
N ARG A 137 16.24 14.48 5.28
CA ARG A 137 16.61 15.65 4.46
C ARG A 137 17.28 16.76 5.28
N ARG A 138 17.06 16.80 6.60
CA ARG A 138 17.72 17.73 7.54
C ARG A 138 18.99 17.17 8.18
N LYS A 139 19.25 15.88 8.09
CA LYS A 139 20.40 15.20 8.70
C LYS A 139 20.89 14.06 7.79
N ARG A 140 21.65 14.39 6.76
CA ARG A 140 22.37 13.41 5.92
C ARG A 140 23.83 13.32 6.33
N GLU A 141 24.04 12.87 7.55
CA GLU A 141 25.23 12.16 7.99
C GLU A 141 24.70 11.04 8.88
N TYR A 142 25.22 9.82 8.76
CA TYR A 142 24.85 8.64 9.58
C TYR A 142 23.58 7.86 9.21
N ILE A 143 23.56 7.16 8.07
CA ILE A 143 22.91 5.84 8.02
C ILE A 143 23.77 4.91 7.16
N ALA A 144 24.88 4.45 7.73
CA ALA A 144 25.71 3.39 7.18
C ALA A 144 25.77 2.27 8.23
N ASP A 145 24.69 1.46 8.38
CA ASP A 145 24.83 0.11 8.98
C ASP A 145 23.55 -0.77 9.04
N ARG A 146 22.58 -0.66 8.13
CA ARG A 146 21.45 -1.61 8.11
C ARG A 146 21.32 -2.27 6.75
N LYS A 147 21.32 -3.61 6.76
CA LYS A 147 21.05 -4.51 5.63
C LYS A 147 20.16 -3.82 4.59
N HIS A 148 20.70 -3.63 3.39
CA HIS A 148 20.20 -2.83 2.27
C HIS A 148 18.75 -3.12 1.85
N MET A 149 17.78 -2.74 2.66
CA MET A 149 16.37 -2.85 2.32
C MET A 149 15.87 -1.44 2.04
N SER A 150 15.94 -1.04 0.77
CA SER A 150 15.41 0.24 0.32
C SER A 150 13.95 0.40 0.75
N TRP A 151 13.57 1.60 1.16
CA TRP A 151 12.18 1.94 1.47
C TRP A 151 11.22 1.64 0.31
N LEU A 152 11.72 1.70 -0.93
CA LEU A 152 10.96 1.27 -2.12
C LEU A 152 10.64 -0.23 -2.07
N TYR A 153 11.62 -1.05 -1.67
CA TYR A 153 11.44 -2.49 -1.53
C TYR A 153 10.48 -2.84 -0.38
N GLN A 154 10.58 -2.14 0.76
CA GLN A 154 9.63 -2.31 1.86
C GLN A 154 8.20 -1.89 1.46
N SER A 155 8.07 -0.80 0.70
CA SER A 155 6.78 -0.37 0.13
C SER A 155 6.20 -1.39 -0.84
N ARG A 156 7.06 -2.05 -1.63
CA ARG A 156 6.66 -3.16 -2.49
C ARG A 156 6.13 -4.34 -1.69
N LEU A 157 6.86 -4.79 -0.65
CA LEU A 157 6.43 -5.92 0.17
C LEU A 157 5.08 -5.63 0.87
N ALA A 158 4.89 -4.40 1.36
CA ALA A 158 3.61 -4.00 1.95
C ALA A 158 2.44 -4.11 0.95
N ALA A 159 2.65 -3.66 -0.30
CA ALA A 159 1.65 -3.78 -1.35
C ALA A 159 1.39 -5.24 -1.77
N GLU A 160 2.43 -6.07 -1.86
CA GLU A 160 2.30 -7.51 -2.13
C GLU A 160 1.49 -8.20 -1.02
N ASN A 161 1.78 -7.89 0.25
CA ASN A 161 1.05 -8.43 1.40
C ASN A 161 -0.42 -7.99 1.41
N GLU A 162 -0.70 -6.69 1.25
CA GLU A 162 -2.09 -6.21 1.24
C GLU A 162 -2.87 -6.81 0.07
N TYR A 163 -2.26 -6.91 -1.11
CA TYR A 163 -2.92 -7.54 -2.26
C TYR A 163 -3.23 -9.02 -2.00
N GLU A 164 -2.33 -9.76 -1.36
CA GLU A 164 -2.59 -11.14 -0.94
C GLU A 164 -3.75 -11.23 0.05
N ALA A 165 -3.73 -10.38 1.08
CA ALA A 165 -4.77 -10.34 2.10
C ALA A 165 -6.14 -10.02 1.50
N LEU A 166 -6.23 -8.97 0.68
CA LEU A 166 -7.47 -8.55 0.04
C LEU A 166 -8.08 -9.68 -0.80
N LYS A 167 -7.27 -10.48 -1.52
CA LYS A 167 -7.80 -11.63 -2.27
C LYS A 167 -8.43 -12.66 -1.32
N ILE A 168 -7.69 -13.02 -0.26
CA ILE A 168 -8.12 -14.02 0.72
C ILE A 168 -9.45 -13.60 1.38
N VAL A 169 -9.51 -12.37 1.88
CA VAL A 169 -10.68 -11.91 2.66
C VAL A 169 -11.88 -11.57 1.78
N HIS A 170 -11.65 -11.02 0.58
CA HIS A 170 -12.71 -10.75 -0.38
C HIS A 170 -13.38 -12.05 -0.84
N GLU A 171 -12.59 -13.09 -1.20
CA GLU A 171 -13.11 -14.43 -1.51
C GLU A 171 -13.82 -15.07 -0.30
N GLY A 172 -13.37 -14.76 0.92
CA GLY A 172 -14.00 -15.15 2.18
C GLY A 172 -15.28 -14.39 2.54
N GLY A 173 -15.74 -13.47 1.70
CA GLY A 173 -16.98 -12.71 1.91
C GLY A 173 -16.88 -11.60 2.97
N VAL A 174 -15.65 -11.21 3.33
CA VAL A 174 -15.40 -9.98 4.10
C VAL A 174 -15.75 -8.79 3.21
N ALA A 175 -16.40 -7.78 3.79
CA ALA A 175 -16.61 -6.49 3.15
C ALA A 175 -15.27 -5.75 3.08
N SER A 176 -14.48 -6.08 2.05
CA SER A 176 -13.19 -5.48 1.73
C SER A 176 -13.15 -5.09 0.25
N PRO A 177 -12.36 -4.07 -0.13
CA PRO A 177 -12.18 -3.72 -1.53
C PRO A 177 -11.76 -4.93 -2.37
N GLU A 178 -12.43 -5.16 -3.51
CA GLU A 178 -12.01 -6.17 -4.48
C GLU A 178 -10.64 -5.79 -5.07
N PRO A 179 -9.60 -6.61 -4.94
CA PRO A 179 -8.30 -6.32 -5.52
C PRO A 179 -8.26 -6.71 -7.01
N TYR A 180 -7.82 -5.81 -7.89
CA TYR A 180 -7.74 -6.06 -9.33
C TYR A 180 -6.34 -6.43 -9.80
N SER A 181 -5.32 -5.68 -9.37
CA SER A 181 -3.95 -5.90 -9.80
C SER A 181 -2.97 -5.27 -8.82
N GLN A 182 -1.74 -5.78 -8.81
CA GLN A 182 -0.66 -5.24 -8.00
C GLN A 182 0.62 -5.15 -8.84
N ASN A 183 1.33 -4.04 -8.73
CA ASN A 183 2.65 -3.88 -9.30
C ASN A 183 3.52 -3.02 -8.40
N ARG A 184 4.70 -3.54 -8.03
CA ARG A 184 5.64 -2.85 -7.12
C ARG A 184 4.94 -2.48 -5.81
N HIS A 185 4.91 -1.20 -5.45
CA HIS A 185 4.25 -0.68 -4.25
C HIS A 185 2.81 -0.21 -4.51
N CYS A 186 2.24 -0.53 -5.67
CA CYS A 186 0.92 -0.07 -6.10
C CYS A 186 -0.10 -1.21 -6.16
N ILE A 187 -1.31 -0.95 -5.68
CA ILE A 187 -2.48 -1.82 -5.81
C ILE A 187 -3.57 -1.07 -6.56
N VAL A 188 -4.18 -1.72 -7.55
CA VAL A 188 -5.43 -1.30 -8.20
C VAL A 188 -6.55 -2.14 -7.60
N MET A 189 -7.58 -1.48 -7.08
CA MET A 189 -8.68 -2.14 -6.35
C MET A 189 -10.00 -1.38 -6.49
N GLN A 190 -11.09 -1.98 -6.01
CA GLN A 190 -12.39 -1.35 -5.93
C GLN A 190 -12.32 -0.01 -5.19
N ILE A 191 -12.91 1.03 -5.79
CA ILE A 191 -13.11 2.30 -5.10
C ILE A 191 -14.30 2.16 -4.14
N ILE A 192 -14.10 2.57 -2.88
CA ILE A 192 -15.14 2.62 -1.87
C ILE A 192 -15.34 4.10 -1.51
N GLU A 193 -16.53 4.62 -1.80
CA GLU A 193 -16.92 5.98 -1.45
C GLU A 193 -17.55 5.96 -0.06
N GLY A 194 -16.77 6.38 0.94
CA GLY A 194 -17.19 6.40 2.33
C GLY A 194 -16.27 7.24 3.19
N ILE A 195 -16.72 7.52 4.41
CA ILE A 195 -15.96 8.25 5.43
C ILE A 195 -15.37 7.28 6.44
N GLN A 196 -14.23 7.63 7.04
CA GLN A 196 -13.64 6.81 8.10
C GLN A 196 -14.54 6.82 9.34
N LEU A 197 -14.72 5.65 9.97
CA LEU A 197 -15.52 5.52 11.20
C LEU A 197 -14.99 6.45 12.32
N SER A 198 -13.67 6.69 12.35
CA SER A 198 -13.03 7.65 13.26
C SER A 198 -13.59 9.08 13.15
N GLU A 199 -14.06 9.49 11.97
CA GLU A 199 -14.58 10.82 11.67
C GLU A 199 -16.09 10.94 11.91
N VAL A 200 -16.81 9.83 12.03
CA VAL A 200 -18.27 9.82 12.25
C VAL A 200 -18.59 10.32 13.66
N ILE A 201 -19.40 11.37 13.78
CA ILE A 201 -19.74 11.96 15.09
C ILE A 201 -20.85 11.15 15.77
N GLU A 202 -21.93 10.87 15.06
CA GLU A 202 -23.10 10.14 15.57
C GLU A 202 -23.44 8.98 14.63
N LEU A 203 -23.84 7.85 15.21
CA LEU A 203 -24.34 6.68 14.51
C LEU A 203 -25.76 6.44 15.01
N ASP A 204 -26.72 6.26 14.09
CA ASP A 204 -28.11 6.00 14.46
C ASP A 204 -28.29 4.63 15.16
N TYR A 205 -27.50 3.63 14.75
CA TYR A 205 -27.58 2.25 15.26
C TYR A 205 -26.18 1.67 15.54
N PRO A 206 -25.44 2.20 16.52
CA PRO A 206 -24.04 1.85 16.73
C PRO A 206 -23.82 0.37 17.06
N ASN A 207 -24.79 -0.30 17.69
CA ASN A 207 -24.73 -1.74 17.94
C ASN A 207 -24.70 -2.54 16.63
N ASP A 208 -25.48 -2.14 15.62
CA ASP A 208 -25.55 -2.87 14.34
C ASP A 208 -24.22 -2.75 13.59
N TYR A 209 -23.62 -1.54 13.58
CA TYR A 209 -22.28 -1.32 13.02
C TYR A 209 -21.20 -2.15 13.74
N LEU A 210 -21.24 -2.20 15.09
CA LEU A 210 -20.31 -3.01 15.87
C LEU A 210 -20.44 -4.50 15.49
N LEU A 211 -21.67 -5.02 15.43
CA LEU A 211 -21.93 -6.41 15.04
C LEU A 211 -21.44 -6.71 13.63
N ASP A 212 -21.69 -5.82 12.67
CA ASP A 212 -21.21 -5.98 11.29
C ASP A 212 -19.67 -6.00 11.21
N ILE A 213 -18.98 -5.18 12.01
CA ILE A 213 -17.51 -5.16 12.06
C ILE A 213 -16.99 -6.47 12.67
N LEU A 214 -17.55 -6.93 13.79
CA LEU A 214 -17.17 -8.18 14.43
C LEU A 214 -17.45 -9.39 13.53
N GLU A 215 -18.57 -9.37 12.79
CA GLU A 215 -18.89 -10.40 11.80
C GLU A 215 -17.85 -10.45 10.67
N ASN A 216 -17.38 -9.29 10.20
CA ASN A 216 -16.32 -9.24 9.20
C ASN A 216 -14.96 -9.68 9.75
N ALA A 217 -14.64 -9.36 11.01
CA ALA A 217 -13.46 -9.90 11.70
C ALA A 217 -13.54 -11.44 11.82
N ARG A 218 -14.72 -11.98 12.13
CA ARG A 218 -14.97 -13.43 12.15
C ARG A 218 -14.77 -14.09 10.79
N LYS A 219 -15.31 -13.49 9.73
CA LYS A 219 -15.10 -13.99 8.36
C LYS A 219 -13.61 -14.00 8.00
N ALA A 220 -12.87 -12.93 8.32
CA ALA A 220 -11.43 -12.91 8.13
C ALA A 220 -10.73 -14.04 8.90
N LEU A 221 -11.10 -14.25 10.17
CA LEU A 221 -10.57 -15.35 10.99
C LEU A 221 -10.81 -16.73 10.33
N LYS A 222 -12.01 -16.95 9.77
CA LYS A 222 -12.37 -18.18 9.04
C LYS A 222 -11.52 -18.41 7.78
N THR A 223 -11.01 -17.35 7.16
CA THR A 223 -10.05 -17.46 6.05
C THR A 223 -8.62 -17.78 6.50
N GLY A 224 -8.38 -17.84 7.81
CA GLY A 224 -7.07 -18.17 8.40
C GLY A 224 -6.15 -16.97 8.60
N ILE A 225 -6.69 -15.75 8.57
CA ILE A 225 -5.90 -14.52 8.79
C ILE A 225 -6.56 -13.58 9.80
N ILE A 226 -5.73 -12.72 10.40
CA ILE A 226 -6.13 -11.64 11.32
C ILE A 226 -5.59 -10.33 10.75
N HIS A 227 -6.41 -9.27 10.82
CA HIS A 227 -6.05 -7.95 10.28
C HIS A 227 -4.80 -7.37 10.93
N SER A 228 -4.62 -7.56 12.24
CA SER A 228 -3.50 -7.09 13.07
C SER A 228 -3.30 -5.57 13.14
N ASP A 229 -4.30 -4.81 12.72
CA ASP A 229 -4.36 -3.35 12.89
C ASP A 229 -5.81 -2.85 12.85
N LEU A 230 -6.76 -3.70 13.27
CA LEU A 230 -8.17 -3.34 13.18
C LEU A 230 -8.47 -2.20 14.18
N SER A 231 -8.95 -1.08 13.63
CA SER A 231 -9.31 0.14 14.37
C SER A 231 -10.32 0.97 13.58
N GLU A 232 -10.88 2.01 14.20
CA GLU A 232 -11.83 2.95 13.59
C GLU A 232 -11.27 3.71 12.37
N TYR A 233 -9.94 3.76 12.20
CA TYR A 233 -9.30 4.42 11.06
C TYR A 233 -9.26 3.53 9.81
N ASN A 234 -9.38 2.21 10.00
CA ASN A 234 -9.30 1.18 8.96
C ASN A 234 -10.68 0.65 8.56
N ILE A 235 -11.74 1.42 8.88
CA ILE A 235 -13.13 1.10 8.58
C ILE A 235 -13.76 2.29 7.87
N LEU A 236 -14.28 2.05 6.66
CA LEU A 236 -15.08 3.04 5.93
C LEU A 236 -16.57 2.74 6.10
N ILE A 237 -17.38 3.80 6.20
CA ILE A 237 -18.84 3.75 6.16
C ILE A 237 -19.32 4.49 4.92
N THR A 238 -20.07 3.80 4.06
CA THR A 238 -20.69 4.41 2.87
C THR A 238 -21.97 5.16 3.25
N GLU A 239 -22.49 5.99 2.35
CA GLU A 239 -23.75 6.71 2.58
C GLU A 239 -24.94 5.77 2.81
N GLU A 240 -24.90 4.54 2.27
CA GLU A 240 -25.91 3.51 2.51
C GLU A 240 -25.75 2.78 3.85
N GLY A 241 -24.79 3.21 4.69
CA GLY A 241 -24.53 2.62 6.01
C GLY A 241 -23.80 1.27 5.96
N LYS A 242 -23.09 0.97 4.87
CA LYS A 242 -22.30 -0.27 4.76
C LYS A 242 -20.88 -0.06 5.25
N ILE A 243 -20.37 -1.01 6.04
CA ILE A 243 -18.98 -1.00 6.49
C ILE A 243 -18.06 -1.70 5.50
N TRP A 244 -16.81 -1.22 5.40
CA TRP A 244 -15.75 -1.84 4.63
C TRP A 244 -14.44 -1.80 5.43
N LEU A 245 -13.80 -2.97 5.59
CA LEU A 245 -12.49 -3.10 6.20
C LEU A 245 -11.40 -2.87 5.16
N ILE A 246 -10.50 -1.92 5.44
CA ILE A 246 -9.41 -1.51 4.54
C ILE A 246 -8.06 -1.61 5.24
N ASP A 247 -6.98 -1.47 4.48
CA ASP A 247 -5.60 -1.42 4.99
C ASP A 247 -5.11 -2.73 5.63
N TRP A 248 -4.84 -3.72 4.78
CA TRP A 248 -4.40 -5.06 5.20
C TRP A 248 -2.87 -5.37 5.10
N PRO A 249 -1.92 -4.40 4.96
CA PRO A 249 -0.53 -4.75 4.68
C PRO A 249 0.19 -5.48 5.84
N GLN A 250 -0.33 -5.39 7.06
CA GLN A 250 0.26 -5.98 8.26
C GLN A 250 -0.35 -7.33 8.68
N TYR A 251 -1.37 -7.81 7.96
CA TYR A 251 -2.11 -9.02 8.33
C TYR A 251 -1.20 -10.19 8.74
N ILE A 252 -1.69 -11.01 9.66
CA ILE A 252 -0.99 -12.22 10.10
C ILE A 252 -1.82 -13.46 9.85
N ARG A 253 -1.16 -14.60 9.72
CA ARG A 253 -1.79 -15.92 9.67
C ARG A 253 -1.99 -16.47 11.09
N LEU A 254 -2.92 -17.42 11.24
CA LEU A 254 -3.25 -18.03 12.54
C LEU A 254 -2.09 -18.80 13.20
N ASP A 255 -1.13 -19.28 12.40
CA ASP A 255 0.07 -19.98 12.88
C ASP A 255 1.13 -19.03 13.47
N HIS A 256 0.92 -17.72 13.40
CA HIS A 256 1.78 -16.74 14.06
C HIS A 256 1.79 -16.97 15.59
N PRO A 257 2.96 -16.98 16.26
CA PRO A 257 3.06 -17.32 17.68
C PRO A 257 2.16 -16.48 18.61
N ASN A 258 1.88 -15.23 18.22
CA ASN A 258 1.08 -14.28 19.00
C ASN A 258 -0.29 -14.01 18.35
N SER A 259 -0.81 -14.92 17.50
CA SER A 259 -2.07 -14.71 16.79
C SER A 259 -3.25 -14.44 17.73
N GLY A 260 -3.34 -15.17 18.85
CA GLY A 260 -4.36 -14.95 19.89
C GLY A 260 -4.31 -13.53 20.48
N GLU A 261 -3.16 -13.10 20.99
CA GLU A 261 -2.98 -11.76 21.59
C GLU A 261 -3.28 -10.63 20.59
N ILE A 262 -2.94 -10.83 19.31
CA ILE A 262 -3.18 -9.84 18.25
C ILE A 262 -4.68 -9.75 17.93
N LEU A 263 -5.38 -10.89 17.86
CA LEU A 263 -6.83 -10.92 17.69
C LEU A 263 -7.56 -10.27 18.88
N GLU A 264 -7.14 -10.57 20.12
CA GLU A 264 -7.68 -9.95 21.34
C GLU A 264 -7.55 -8.43 21.28
N ARG A 265 -6.38 -7.93 20.86
CA ARG A 265 -6.14 -6.49 20.72
C ARG A 265 -7.03 -5.86 19.64
N ASP A 266 -7.15 -6.50 18.47
CA ASP A 266 -7.98 -6.00 17.36
C ASP A 266 -9.46 -5.90 17.78
N ILE A 267 -10.02 -6.94 18.41
CA ILE A 267 -11.39 -6.93 18.94
C ILE A 267 -11.53 -5.90 20.06
N GLY A 268 -10.57 -5.85 20.98
CA GLY A 268 -10.56 -4.92 22.11
C GLY A 268 -10.54 -3.45 21.66
N ASN A 269 -9.79 -3.11 20.61
CA ASN A 269 -9.77 -1.76 20.04
C ASN A 269 -11.15 -1.33 19.55
N ILE A 270 -11.85 -2.20 18.81
CA ILE A 270 -13.18 -1.92 18.29
C ILE A 270 -14.20 -1.78 19.42
N VAL A 271 -14.23 -2.73 20.37
CA VAL A 271 -15.13 -2.65 21.53
C VAL A 271 -14.89 -1.37 22.32
N TYR A 272 -13.63 -1.04 22.61
CA TYR A 272 -13.27 0.17 23.33
C TYR A 272 -13.74 1.45 22.61
N PHE A 273 -13.56 1.52 21.29
CA PHE A 273 -14.02 2.65 20.49
C PHE A 273 -15.53 2.83 20.60
N PHE A 274 -16.32 1.78 20.42
CA PHE A 274 -17.79 1.84 20.48
C PHE A 274 -18.31 2.17 21.89
N GLN A 275 -17.71 1.59 22.93
CA GLN A 275 -18.04 1.93 24.32
C GLN A 275 -17.78 3.41 24.63
N ARG A 276 -16.63 3.93 24.20
CA ARG A 276 -16.18 5.29 24.55
C ARG A 276 -16.88 6.37 23.74
N LYS A 277 -17.06 6.15 22.44
CA LYS A 277 -17.57 7.17 21.51
C LYS A 277 -19.07 7.08 21.31
N HIS A 278 -19.63 5.86 21.30
CA HIS A 278 -21.03 5.61 20.97
C HIS A 278 -21.84 5.02 22.13
N MET A 279 -21.26 4.91 23.33
CA MET A 279 -21.92 4.44 24.56
C MET A 279 -22.60 3.07 24.41
N VAL A 280 -22.03 2.20 23.56
CA VAL A 280 -22.46 0.82 23.42
C VAL A 280 -22.07 0.03 24.67
N GLU A 281 -22.96 -0.82 25.17
CA GLU A 281 -22.75 -1.60 26.42
C GLU A 281 -22.09 -2.98 26.19
N THR A 282 -21.88 -3.39 24.93
CA THR A 282 -21.24 -4.68 24.58
C THR A 282 -19.90 -4.82 25.25
N THR A 283 -19.71 -5.95 25.93
CA THR A 283 -18.48 -6.30 26.64
C THR A 283 -17.46 -6.94 25.70
N PHE A 284 -16.19 -6.98 26.13
CA PHE A 284 -15.16 -7.69 25.39
C PHE A 284 -15.48 -9.18 25.26
N ASP A 285 -15.96 -9.81 26.33
CA ASP A 285 -16.26 -11.26 26.34
C ASP A 285 -17.37 -11.60 25.33
N GLU A 286 -18.46 -10.79 25.27
CA GLU A 286 -19.51 -10.96 24.27
C GLU A 286 -18.98 -10.80 22.84
N ALA A 287 -18.12 -9.80 22.59
CA ALA A 287 -17.52 -9.59 21.28
C ALA A 287 -16.54 -10.71 20.89
N TRP A 288 -15.78 -11.22 21.85
CA TRP A 288 -14.86 -12.33 21.68
C TRP A 288 -15.62 -13.62 21.31
N GLU A 289 -16.70 -13.93 22.04
CA GLU A 289 -17.57 -15.08 21.75
C GLU A 289 -18.13 -15.01 20.33
N LEU A 290 -18.62 -13.84 19.91
CA LEU A 290 -19.14 -13.64 18.56
C LEU A 290 -18.12 -13.95 17.47
N VAL A 291 -16.86 -13.52 17.65
CA VAL A 291 -15.79 -13.71 16.66
C VAL A 291 -15.22 -15.13 16.68
N VAL A 292 -15.03 -15.72 17.87
CA VAL A 292 -14.27 -16.96 18.03
C VAL A 292 -15.17 -18.21 18.09
N GLU A 293 -16.28 -18.19 18.82
CA GLU A 293 -17.09 -19.41 19.03
C GLU A 293 -17.83 -19.85 17.76
N GLY A 294 -18.18 -18.90 16.89
CA GLY A 294 -18.75 -19.19 15.57
C GLY A 294 -17.75 -19.79 14.55
N THR A 295 -16.49 -19.98 14.94
CA THR A 295 -15.38 -20.45 14.09
C THR A 295 -14.91 -21.86 14.47
N ILE A 296 -15.24 -22.35 15.68
CA ILE A 296 -14.78 -23.65 16.20
C ILE A 296 -15.65 -24.84 15.74
N LEU A 297 -16.78 -24.62 15.04
CA LEU A 297 -17.74 -25.70 14.71
C LEU A 297 -17.61 -26.35 13.32
N GLU A 298 -16.57 -26.06 12.53
CA GLU A 298 -16.36 -26.73 11.22
C GLU A 298 -15.01 -27.45 11.13
N SER A 299 -14.59 -28.10 12.21
CA SER A 299 -13.42 -28.99 12.22
C SER A 299 -13.68 -30.22 13.06
N SER A 300 -14.61 -31.06 12.62
CA SER A 300 -14.72 -32.47 13.03
C SER A 300 -15.30 -33.31 11.89
#